data_AF-A0A945Y8G4-F1
#
_entry.id   AF-A0A945Y8G4-F1
#
_cell.length_a   1.000
_cell.length_b   1.000
_cell.length_c   1.000
_cell.angle_alpha   90.00
_cell.angle_beta   90.00
_cell.angle_gamma   90.00
#
_symmetry.space_group_name_H-M   'P 1'
#
loop_
_entity.id
_entity.type
_entity.pdbx_description
1 polymer ?
#
loop_
_entity_poly.entity_id
_entity_poly.type
_entity_poly.pdbx_seq_one_letter_code
_entity_poly.pdbx_strand_id
1 'polypeptide(L)'
;MSVFLLSAFAGMMLNTFISVVQPYILNVNLALPVAEQGRISGEMVFYGEVVILLLSAAIGMFTDKLGRRGMYAAGFVIMAIGYSLYGFVDSVGSLAAVRVFLAIAVSIINVMIATVQADYPKEESRGKLVGLTGVVIGLGAVLIGVGLARLPFWFVGA
;
A
#
# COMPACT_ATOMS: atom_id res chain seq x y z
N MET A 1 13.83 16.49 -3.40
CA MET A 1 12.51 16.68 -2.77
C MET A 1 11.37 16.13 -3.64
N SER A 2 11.23 16.58 -4.89
CA SER A 2 10.08 16.22 -5.75
C SER A 2 9.95 14.72 -6.04
N VAL A 3 11.06 14.01 -6.27
CA VAL A 3 11.05 12.55 -6.51
C VAL A 3 10.54 11.79 -5.28
N PHE A 4 10.92 12.21 -4.08
CA PHE A 4 10.42 11.62 -2.84
C PHE A 4 8.91 11.83 -2.69
N LEU A 5 8.42 13.05 -2.92
CA LEU A 5 6.98 13.33 -2.85
C LEU A 5 6.19 12.51 -3.87
N LEU A 6 6.72 12.33 -5.07
CA LEU A 6 6.11 11.48 -6.10
C LEU A 6 6.11 10.00 -5.68
N SER A 7 7.20 9.50 -5.11
CA SER A 7 7.26 8.12 -4.59
C SER A 7 6.32 7.91 -3.41
N ALA A 8 6.24 8.86 -2.48
CA ALA A 8 5.31 8.80 -1.35
C ALA A 8 3.85 8.86 -1.83
N PHE A 9 3.56 9.75 -2.79
CA PHE A 9 2.26 9.84 -3.46
C PHE A 9 1.87 8.50 -4.09
N ALA A 10 2.68 7.99 -5.02
CA ALA A 10 2.38 6.79 -5.78
C ALA A 10 2.29 5.55 -4.87
N GLY A 11 3.21 5.42 -3.91
CA GLY A 11 3.24 4.29 -3.00
C GLY A 11 2.00 4.23 -2.10
N MET A 12 1.58 5.36 -1.53
CA MET A 12 0.40 5.40 -0.66
C MET A 12 -0.91 5.38 -1.44
N MET A 13 -0.95 5.97 -2.63
CA MET A 13 -2.09 5.86 -3.54
C MET A 13 -2.35 4.39 -3.89
N LEU A 14 -1.30 3.65 -4.28
CA LEU A 14 -1.39 2.22 -4.55
C LEU A 14 -1.82 1.46 -3.29
N ASN A 15 -1.17 1.69 -2.14
CA ASN A 15 -1.60 1.06 -0.89
C ASN A 15 -3.10 1.25 -0.58
N THR A 16 -3.63 2.45 -0.82
CA THR A 16 -5.06 2.73 -0.62
C THR A 16 -5.95 1.96 -1.60
N PHE A 17 -5.49 1.74 -2.83
CA PHE A 17 -6.21 0.95 -3.84
C PHE A 17 -6.49 -0.49 -3.37
N ILE A 18 -5.57 -1.08 -2.59
CA ILE A 18 -5.69 -2.45 -2.08
C ILE A 18 -6.97 -2.61 -1.24
N SER A 19 -7.34 -1.59 -0.48
CA SER A 19 -8.55 -1.58 0.35
C SER A 19 -9.82 -1.38 -0.48
N VAL A 20 -9.76 -0.65 -1.59
CA VAL A 20 -10.90 -0.41 -2.49
C VAL A 20 -11.22 -1.65 -3.34
N VAL A 21 -10.20 -2.35 -3.82
CA VAL A 21 -10.36 -3.53 -4.68
C VAL A 21 -10.76 -4.79 -3.90
N GLN A 22 -10.41 -4.87 -2.61
CA GLN A 22 -10.70 -6.05 -1.79
C GLN A 22 -12.16 -6.51 -1.80
N PRO A 23 -13.17 -5.67 -1.55
CA PRO A 23 -14.57 -6.09 -1.60
C PRO A 23 -14.99 -6.56 -2.99
N TYR A 24 -14.44 -5.97 -4.06
CA TYR A 24 -14.70 -6.41 -5.44
C TYR A 24 -14.19 -7.82 -5.68
N ILE A 25 -12.96 -8.14 -5.25
CA ILE A 25 -12.40 -9.49 -5.39
C ILE A 25 -13.19 -10.51 -4.57
N LEU A 26 -13.58 -10.16 -3.34
CA LEU A 26 -14.36 -11.03 -2.48
C LEU A 26 -15.76 -11.33 -3.06
N ASN A 27 -16.37 -10.36 -3.73
CA ASN A 27 -17.69 -10.48 -4.32
C ASN A 27 -17.67 -11.17 -5.69
N VAL A 28 -16.78 -10.75 -6.60
CA VAL A 28 -16.78 -11.19 -8.00
C VAL A 28 -15.94 -12.45 -8.22
N ASN A 29 -14.73 -12.53 -7.66
CA ASN A 29 -13.86 -13.69 -7.88
C ASN A 29 -14.16 -14.84 -6.92
N LEU A 30 -14.51 -14.53 -5.67
CA LEU A 30 -14.71 -15.54 -4.62
C LEU A 30 -16.18 -15.82 -4.28
N ALA A 31 -17.12 -15.03 -4.82
CA ALA A 31 -18.57 -15.16 -4.60
C ALA A 31 -18.97 -15.30 -3.12
N LEU A 32 -18.26 -14.61 -2.22
CA LEU A 32 -18.46 -14.76 -0.78
C LEU A 32 -19.66 -13.95 -0.27
N PRO A 33 -20.45 -14.50 0.69
CA PRO A 33 -21.54 -13.76 1.33
C PRO A 33 -21.03 -12.49 2.03
N VAL A 34 -21.75 -11.38 1.85
CA VAL A 34 -21.40 -10.06 2.43
C VAL A 34 -21.21 -10.13 3.95
N ALA A 35 -21.94 -11.01 4.63
CA ALA A 35 -21.81 -11.24 6.07
C ALA A 35 -20.41 -11.70 6.52
N GLU A 36 -19.68 -12.43 5.68
CA GLU A 36 -18.34 -12.93 6.01
C GLU A 36 -17.20 -12.05 5.50
N GLN A 37 -17.47 -11.17 4.53
CA GLN A 37 -16.46 -10.31 3.91
C GLN A 37 -15.79 -9.38 4.91
N GLY A 38 -16.54 -8.89 5.91
CA GLY A 38 -16.01 -8.04 6.97
C GLY A 38 -14.98 -8.77 7.85
N ARG A 39 -15.29 -10.01 8.27
CA ARG A 39 -14.38 -10.83 9.09
C ARG A 39 -13.10 -11.16 8.32
N ILE A 40 -13.24 -11.66 7.09
CA ILE A 40 -12.09 -12.05 6.25
C ILE A 40 -11.20 -10.83 5.95
N SER A 41 -11.81 -9.69 5.59
CA SER A 41 -11.04 -8.47 5.32
C SER A 41 -10.30 -7.99 6.55
N GLY A 42 -10.94 -8.03 7.73
CA GLY A 42 -10.31 -7.67 9.00
C GLY A 42 -9.12 -8.57 9.35
N GLU A 43 -9.27 -9.89 9.20
CA GLU A 43 -8.19 -10.85 9.40
C GLU A 43 -7.02 -10.59 8.44
N MET A 44 -7.29 -10.30 7.17
CA MET A 44 -6.25 -9.99 6.18
C MET A 44 -5.48 -8.71 6.51
N VAL A 45 -6.16 -7.68 7.00
CA VAL A 45 -5.51 -6.45 7.47
C VAL A 45 -4.65 -6.76 8.68
N PHE A 46 -5.16 -7.52 9.65
CA PHE A 46 -4.42 -7.91 10.84
C PHE A 46 -3.12 -8.65 10.50
N TYR A 47 -3.18 -9.68 9.65
CA TYR A 47 -1.98 -10.40 9.23
C TYR A 47 -1.00 -9.51 8.45
N GLY A 48 -1.52 -8.59 7.62
CA GLY A 48 -0.70 -7.61 6.92
C GLY A 48 0.06 -6.68 7.87
N GLU A 49 -0.60 -6.15 8.90
CA GLU A 49 0.02 -5.28 9.91
C GLU A 49 1.08 -6.03 10.72
N VAL A 50 0.85 -7.29 11.09
CA VAL A 50 1.86 -8.12 11.77
C VAL A 50 3.12 -8.24 10.91
N VAL A 51 2.97 -8.49 9.61
CA VAL A 51 4.10 -8.57 8.67
C VAL A 51 4.82 -7.23 8.56
N ILE A 52 4.08 -6.13 8.44
CA ILE A 52 4.65 -4.78 8.36
C ILE A 52 5.48 -4.49 9.61
N LEU A 53 4.94 -4.75 10.80
CA LEU A 53 5.63 -4.49 12.07
C LEU A 53 6.92 -5.31 12.19
N LEU A 54 6.88 -6.60 11.86
CA LEU A 54 8.05 -7.49 11.91
C LEU A 54 9.15 -7.06 10.93
N LEU A 55 8.77 -6.66 9.72
CA LEU A 55 9.72 -6.29 8.67
C LEU A 55 10.24 -4.87 8.80
N SER A 56 9.53 -3.98 9.49
CA SER A 56 9.88 -2.55 9.57
C SER A 56 11.30 -2.33 10.09
N ALA A 57 11.69 -3.05 11.15
CA ALA A 57 13.05 -2.97 11.71
C ALA A 57 14.12 -3.48 10.73
N ALA A 58 13.85 -4.62 10.07
CA ALA A 58 14.78 -5.19 9.09
C ALA A 58 15.00 -4.25 7.89
N ILE A 59 13.92 -3.71 7.33
CA ILE A 59 13.96 -2.79 6.19
C ILE A 59 14.75 -1.53 6.52
N GLY A 60 14.58 -0.98 7.73
CA GLY A 60 15.37 0.16 8.20
C GLY A 60 16.87 -0.12 8.11
N MET A 61 17.32 -1.26 8.63
CA MET A 61 18.73 -1.67 8.56
C MET A 61 19.22 -1.91 7.12
N PHE A 62 18.38 -2.47 6.24
CA PHE A 62 18.73 -2.71 4.84
C PHE A 62 18.80 -1.42 4.02
N THR A 63 18.05 -0.39 4.42
CA THR A 63 18.05 0.93 3.77
C THR A 63 19.43 1.59 3.84
N ASP A 64 20.17 1.39 4.92
CA ASP A 64 21.51 1.94 5.09
C ASP A 64 22.53 1.33 4.12
N LYS A 65 22.29 0.09 3.66
CA LYS A 65 23.19 -0.64 2.74
C LYS A 65 22.83 -0.44 1.26
N LEU A 66 21.56 -0.57 0.90
CA LEU A 66 21.07 -0.45 -0.48
C LEU A 66 20.84 1.01 -0.91
N GLY A 67 20.80 1.91 0.06
CA GLY A 67 20.45 3.31 -0.14
C GLY A 67 18.95 3.51 -0.38
N ARG A 68 18.50 4.74 -0.14
CA ARG A 68 17.07 5.09 -0.14
C ARG A 68 16.40 4.92 -1.51
N ARG A 69 17.12 5.25 -2.60
CA ARG A 69 16.59 5.11 -3.97
C ARG A 69 16.41 3.65 -4.37
N GLY A 70 17.38 2.80 -4.05
CA GLY A 70 17.32 1.36 -4.32
C GLY A 70 16.16 0.71 -3.57
N MET A 71 15.94 1.11 -2.30
CA MET A 71 14.82 0.55 -1.53
C MET A 71 13.44 0.95 -2.04
N TYR A 72 13.24 2.21 -2.45
CA TYR A 72 11.99 2.58 -3.11
C TYR A 72 11.75 1.78 -4.39
N ALA A 73 12.77 1.62 -5.24
CA ALA A 73 12.65 0.83 -6.46
C ALA A 73 12.27 -0.62 -6.18
N ALA A 74 12.93 -1.26 -5.20
CA ALA A 74 12.61 -2.62 -4.78
C ALA A 74 11.17 -2.73 -4.26
N GLY A 75 10.74 -1.79 -3.41
CA GLY A 75 9.36 -1.74 -2.91
C GLY A 75 8.32 -1.62 -4.04
N PHE A 76 8.56 -0.77 -5.03
CA PHE A 76 7.67 -0.63 -6.19
C PHE A 76 7.66 -1.86 -7.10
N VAL A 77 8.79 -2.53 -7.29
CA VAL A 77 8.84 -3.77 -8.08
C VAL A 77 8.06 -4.89 -7.37
N ILE A 78 8.26 -5.08 -6.07
CA ILE A 78 7.51 -6.06 -5.28
C ILE A 78 6.01 -5.72 -5.30
N MET A 79 5.66 -4.44 -5.17
CA MET A 79 4.28 -3.97 -5.27
C MET A 79 3.66 -4.31 -6.64
N ALA A 80 4.37 -4.03 -7.74
CA ALA A 80 3.89 -4.31 -9.09
C ALA A 80 3.64 -5.81 -9.31
N ILE A 81 4.56 -6.66 -8.84
CA ILE A 81 4.40 -8.12 -8.88
C ILE A 81 3.16 -8.53 -8.06
N GLY A 82 3.00 -7.99 -6.86
CA GLY A 82 1.85 -8.28 -6.00
C GLY A 82 0.51 -7.92 -6.65
N TYR A 83 0.45 -6.81 -7.39
CA TYR A 83 -0.74 -6.46 -8.17
C TYR A 83 -0.99 -7.39 -9.35
N SER A 84 0.05 -7.87 -10.03
CA SER A 84 -0.12 -8.86 -11.09
C SER A 84 -0.67 -10.18 -10.54
N LEU A 85 -0.27 -10.56 -9.32
CA LEU A 85 -0.75 -11.78 -8.66
C LEU A 85 -2.24 -11.71 -8.25
N TYR A 86 -2.80 -10.50 -8.09
CA TYR A 86 -4.24 -10.35 -7.80
C TYR A 86 -5.14 -10.94 -8.88
N GLY A 87 -4.70 -10.97 -10.14
CA GLY A 87 -5.47 -11.55 -11.24
C GLY A 87 -5.58 -13.08 -11.19
N PHE A 88 -4.75 -13.76 -10.38
CA PHE A 88 -4.74 -15.21 -10.24
C PHE A 88 -5.39 -15.70 -8.93
N VAL A 89 -6.06 -14.82 -8.21
CA VAL A 89 -6.70 -15.16 -6.93
C VAL A 89 -8.02 -15.88 -7.18
N ASP A 90 -8.02 -17.14 -6.76
CA ASP A 90 -9.09 -18.14 -6.92
C ASP A 90 -9.64 -18.67 -5.59
N SER A 91 -8.94 -18.42 -4.47
CA SER A 91 -9.33 -18.88 -3.14
C SER A 91 -8.98 -17.85 -2.06
N VAL A 92 -9.61 -17.99 -0.88
CA VAL A 92 -9.28 -17.14 0.28
C VAL A 92 -7.81 -17.32 0.71
N GLY A 93 -7.27 -18.53 0.57
CA GLY A 93 -5.87 -18.82 0.86
C GLY A 93 -4.90 -18.12 -0.09
N SER A 94 -5.16 -18.17 -1.40
CA SER A 94 -4.33 -17.45 -2.38
C SER A 94 -4.45 -15.93 -2.20
N LEU A 95 -5.64 -15.42 -1.87
CA LEU A 95 -5.83 -14.01 -1.51
C LEU A 95 -4.97 -13.60 -0.29
N ALA A 96 -4.94 -14.43 0.76
CA ALA A 96 -4.15 -14.18 1.96
C ALA A 96 -2.65 -14.17 1.65
N ALA A 97 -2.17 -15.11 0.84
CA ALA A 97 -0.78 -15.18 0.41
C ALA A 97 -0.36 -13.94 -0.40
N VAL A 98 -1.18 -13.51 -1.36
CA VAL A 98 -0.96 -12.28 -2.13
C VAL A 98 -0.98 -11.05 -1.22
N ARG A 99 -1.86 -11.02 -0.23
CA ARG A 99 -1.91 -9.92 0.76
C ARG A 99 -0.66 -9.84 1.63
N VAL A 100 -0.17 -10.96 2.12
CA VAL A 100 1.10 -11.02 2.87
C VAL A 100 2.25 -10.54 1.99
N PHE A 101 2.30 -10.94 0.72
CA PHE A 101 3.32 -10.48 -0.22
C PHE A 101 3.25 -8.97 -0.45
N LEU A 102 2.05 -8.41 -0.63
CA LEU A 102 1.86 -6.96 -0.76
C LEU A 102 2.21 -6.20 0.53
N ALA A 103 1.96 -6.79 1.70
CA ALA A 103 2.36 -6.19 2.97
C ALA A 103 3.87 -5.96 3.06
N ILE A 104 4.68 -6.82 2.42
CA ILE A 104 6.14 -6.61 2.30
C ILE A 104 6.42 -5.33 1.52
N ALA A 105 5.79 -5.14 0.35
CA ALA A 105 5.99 -3.94 -0.45
C ALA A 105 5.54 -2.66 0.29
N VAL A 106 4.37 -2.72 0.94
CA VAL A 106 3.81 -1.63 1.74
C VAL A 106 4.75 -1.27 2.90
N SER A 107 5.30 -2.26 3.60
CA SER A 107 6.24 -2.04 4.69
C SER A 107 7.49 -1.30 4.22
N ILE A 108 8.03 -1.65 3.05
CA ILE A 108 9.19 -0.96 2.46
C ILE A 108 8.86 0.51 2.21
N ILE A 109 7.74 0.78 1.54
CA ILE A 109 7.34 2.14 1.20
C ILE A 109 7.10 2.98 2.47
N ASN A 110 6.41 2.43 3.47
CA ASN A 110 6.11 3.13 4.73
C ASN A 110 7.38 3.47 5.52
N VAL A 111 8.28 2.50 5.70
CA VAL A 111 9.56 2.73 6.39
C VAL A 111 10.37 3.78 5.64
N MET A 112 10.45 3.68 4.31
CA MET A 112 11.20 4.63 3.51
C MET A 112 10.65 6.06 3.61
N ILE A 113 9.32 6.22 3.70
CA ILE A 113 8.71 7.54 3.93
C ILE A 113 9.20 8.11 5.26
N ALA A 114 9.11 7.33 6.34
CA ALA A 114 9.54 7.76 7.66
C ALA A 114 11.05 8.10 7.71
N THR A 115 11.90 7.26 7.12
CA THR A 115 13.36 7.46 7.07
C THR A 115 13.72 8.72 6.29
N VAL A 116 13.15 8.94 5.10
CA VAL A 116 13.43 10.14 4.30
C VAL A 116 12.94 11.41 5.00
N GLN A 117 11.78 11.35 5.67
CA GLN A 117 11.25 12.47 6.45
C GLN A 117 12.10 12.81 7.67
N ALA A 118 12.77 11.82 8.27
CA ALA A 118 13.69 12.02 9.38
C ALA A 118 15.01 12.64 8.92
N ASP A 119 15.53 12.20 7.77
CA ASP A 119 16.93 12.45 7.40
C ASP A 119 17.16 13.67 6.48
N TYR A 120 16.14 14.15 5.75
CA TYR A 120 16.30 15.25 4.79
C TYR A 120 16.09 16.68 5.34
N PRO A 121 15.09 16.95 6.19
CA PRO A 121 14.83 18.32 6.65
C PRO A 121 15.71 18.70 7.84
N LYS A 122 16.23 19.94 7.83
CA LYS A 122 16.71 20.59 9.06
C LYS A 122 15.54 20.75 10.03
N GLU A 123 15.77 20.62 11.34
CA GLU A 123 14.73 20.55 12.40
C GLU A 123 13.59 21.57 12.25
N GLU A 124 13.90 22.83 11.92
CA GLU A 124 12.89 23.90 11.71
C GLU A 124 11.91 23.64 10.55
N SER A 125 12.32 22.86 9.56
CA SER A 125 11.55 22.58 8.34
C SER A 125 10.89 21.19 8.32
N ARG A 126 11.15 20.37 9.35
CA ARG A 126 10.68 18.98 9.43
C ARG A 126 9.16 18.88 9.46
N GLY A 127 8.50 19.71 10.26
CA GLY A 127 7.04 19.77 10.31
C GLY A 127 6.39 20.14 8.97
N LYS A 128 7.01 21.06 8.20
CA LYS A 128 6.51 21.45 6.87
C LYS A 128 6.59 20.30 5.87
N LEU A 129 7.67 19.52 5.90
CA LEU A 129 7.87 18.39 5.01
C LEU A 129 6.92 17.23 5.34
N VAL A 130 6.72 16.94 6.62
CA VAL A 130 5.74 15.94 7.08
C VAL A 130 4.32 16.37 6.67
N GLY A 131 3.95 17.63 6.91
CA GLY A 131 2.65 18.17 6.52
C GLY A 131 2.40 18.10 5.00
N LEU A 132 3.38 18.51 4.19
CA LEU A 132 3.28 18.41 2.73
C LEU A 132 3.14 16.97 2.25
N THR A 133 3.91 16.04 2.83
CA THR A 133 3.80 14.62 2.50
C THR A 133 2.42 14.08 2.86
N GLY A 134 1.87 14.46 4.02
CA GLY A 134 0.52 14.09 4.44
C GLY A 134 -0.56 14.58 3.47
N VAL A 135 -0.48 15.84 3.02
CA VAL A 135 -1.40 16.40 2.01
C VAL A 135 -1.33 15.60 0.71
N VAL A 136 -0.12 15.30 0.24
CA VAL A 136 0.10 14.54 -1.00
C VAL A 136 -0.47 13.11 -0.88
N ILE A 137 -0.23 12.43 0.24
CA ILE A 137 -0.79 11.10 0.51
C ILE A 137 -2.33 11.15 0.55
N GLY A 138 -2.89 12.14 1.24
CA GLY A 138 -4.33 12.35 1.33
C GLY A 138 -4.97 12.60 -0.03
N LEU A 139 -4.36 13.43 -0.87
CA LEU A 139 -4.80 13.65 -2.25
C LEU A 139 -4.79 12.35 -3.08
N GLY A 140 -3.77 11.51 -2.92
CA GLY A 140 -3.71 10.20 -3.57
C GLY A 140 -4.86 9.28 -3.14
N ALA A 141 -5.15 9.24 -1.84
CA ALA A 141 -6.27 8.46 -1.30
C ALA A 141 -7.64 8.97 -1.80
N VAL A 142 -7.82 10.30 -1.86
CA VAL A 142 -9.05 10.91 -2.39
C VAL A 142 -9.23 10.62 -3.88
N LEU A 143 -8.17 10.72 -4.68
CA LEU A 143 -8.23 10.38 -6.12
C LEU A 143 -8.66 8.93 -6.35
N ILE A 144 -8.20 8.00 -5.51
CA ILE A 144 -8.62 6.61 -5.54
C ILE A 144 -10.10 6.47 -5.14
N GLY A 145 -10.49 7.06 -4.00
CA GLY A 145 -11.84 6.95 -3.47
C GLY A 145 -12.90 7.62 -4.34
N VAL A 146 -12.58 8.71 -5.02
CA VAL A 146 -13.52 9.45 -5.88
C VAL A 146 -13.49 8.97 -7.32
N GLY A 147 -12.31 8.62 -7.85
CA GLY A 147 -12.13 8.20 -9.24
C GLY A 147 -12.26 6.69 -9.41
N LEU A 148 -11.32 5.93 -8.84
CA LEU A 148 -11.19 4.49 -9.08
C LEU A 148 -12.28 3.66 -8.40
N ALA A 149 -12.74 4.04 -7.20
CA ALA A 149 -13.83 3.33 -6.53
C ALA A 149 -15.17 3.44 -7.28
N ARG A 150 -15.32 4.42 -8.19
CA ARG A 150 -16.50 4.58 -9.05
C ARG A 150 -16.37 3.86 -10.39
N LEU A 151 -15.20 3.34 -10.77
CA LEU A 151 -15.05 2.60 -12.03
C LEU A 151 -15.96 1.37 -12.13
N PRO A 152 -16.16 0.54 -11.07
CA PRO A 152 -17.09 -0.58 -11.15
C PRO A 152 -18.53 -0.14 -11.44
N PHE A 153 -18.99 0.98 -10.85
CA PHE A 153 -20.30 1.58 -11.15
C PHE A 153 -20.44 1.96 -12.63
N TRP A 154 -19.36 2.50 -13.23
CA TRP A 154 -19.39 2.98 -14.61
C TRP A 154 -19.28 1.87 -15.66
N PHE A 155 -18.55 0.78 -15.34
CA PHE A 155 -18.28 -0.29 -16.29
C PHE A 155 -19.19 -1.51 -16.11
N VAL A 156 -19.71 -1.76 -14.90
CA VAL A 156 -20.51 -2.95 -14.59
C VAL A 156 -21.99 -2.60 -14.30
N GLY A 157 -22.32 -1.31 -14.09
CA GLY A 157 -23.71 -0.88 -13.89
C GLY A 157 -24.37 -1.48 -12.65
N ALA A 158 -23.58 -1.78 -11.61
CA ALA A 158 -24.05 -2.20 -10.30
C ALA A 158 -24.35 -0.99 -9.41
#